data_AF-A0A1I6R456-F1
#
_entry.id   AF-A0A1I6R456-F1
#
_cell.length_a   1.000
_cell.length_b   1.000
_cell.length_c   1.000
_cell.angle_alpha   90.00
_cell.angle_beta   90.00
_cell.angle_gamma   90.00
#
_symmetry.space_group_name_H-M   'P 1'
#
loop_
_entity.id
_entity.type
_entity.pdbx_description
1 polymer ?
#
loop_
_entity_poly.entity_id
_entity_poly.type
_entity_poly.pdbx_seq_one_letter_code
_entity_poly.pdbx_strand_id
1 'polypeptide(L)'
;MISTNNRRLLAMLCLLLAIGPASFFAGAGKASAQVMRVAIVDSMKGSVTVLKSGGAKPFAAFKNMSLNEGDQIATSKDGSVVLQLASDDADKDSVTIGPSSQVTFTKLKESSGTKTKMSVWAGSLWVKVKSVSNANDQFEVETPTSIMGVRGTQFYVGVNPRTGLTSVFLAAGVIEAITGGIRLETDGTPAKDNTVTLYPSEQLDEANNADGQGLTTSVSIMDITNFINGASPDIIKAILADAANIRKEQDEMLQKAKDSLGEAASKDNFGGTINSEEDLEAAANNLTNLLSLIAREALEQQKIDQSQIDQINKDAKEKLLDLDTVAELKLSEADKLKQKAAEELKEKQKKLGESKEKQLQEQKDKLAEAVKKAREKQAKIAEENRKALEEFTKKLEQLYFEKLTKAEQDKFNANREEIEKPPIKEDSSSGGNSGTITPNALASLKFSQVGYATSPLIISGPTGAVDLEVEFSGFSDSRKINGYQIEIEYDAWTAAFDTSSFDGVSTSLNYRSGGGGFVVEPDGQHVTGANSVDDYRIVEGETSNTLVYTVAKFAGDSVQITNAASVVKLPFLVRAILPANEEIGPDTMAAPVHFRIKSITAVDAAGAPVATVKGPELTLQVKPAKN
;
A
#
# COMPACT_ATOMS: atom_id res chain seq x y z
N MET A 1 -65.94 3.13 58.58
CA MET A 1 -66.40 2.22 57.52
C MET A 1 -65.74 2.62 56.20
N ILE A 2 -64.67 1.92 55.82
CA ILE A 2 -64.12 2.01 54.47
C ILE A 2 -64.79 0.90 53.67
N SER A 3 -65.47 1.30 52.59
CA SER A 3 -66.30 0.48 51.72
C SER A 3 -65.65 -0.86 51.33
N THR A 4 -66.46 -1.93 51.32
CA THR A 4 -66.13 -3.27 50.85
C THR A 4 -65.55 -3.31 49.43
N ASN A 5 -65.76 -2.26 48.63
CA ASN A 5 -65.15 -2.10 47.30
C ASN A 5 -63.65 -1.75 47.37
N ASN A 6 -63.19 -1.03 48.40
CA ASN A 6 -61.76 -0.68 48.55
C ASN A 6 -60.92 -1.88 49.02
N ARG A 7 -61.53 -2.84 49.73
CA ARG A 7 -60.86 -4.09 50.13
C ARG A 7 -60.63 -5.03 48.95
N ARG A 8 -61.53 -5.05 47.96
CA ARG A 8 -61.36 -5.85 46.73
C ARG A 8 -60.35 -5.22 45.77
N LEU A 9 -60.33 -3.88 45.68
CA LEU A 9 -59.33 -3.16 44.89
C LEU A 9 -57.91 -3.31 45.46
N LEU A 10 -57.77 -3.25 46.79
CA LEU A 10 -56.47 -3.44 47.46
C LEU A 10 -55.99 -4.90 47.38
N ALA A 11 -56.90 -5.88 47.44
CA ALA A 11 -56.57 -7.29 47.26
C ALA A 11 -56.14 -7.63 45.81
N MET A 12 -56.78 -7.02 44.79
CA MET A 12 -56.34 -7.14 43.39
C MET A 12 -55.00 -6.45 43.14
N LEU A 13 -54.75 -5.28 43.75
CA LEU A 13 -53.48 -4.56 43.63
C LEU A 13 -52.32 -5.36 44.27
N CYS A 14 -52.54 -6.00 45.42
CA CYS A 14 -51.55 -6.87 46.06
C CYS A 14 -51.30 -8.17 45.28
N LEU A 15 -52.31 -8.73 44.59
CA LEU A 15 -52.12 -9.92 43.75
C LEU A 15 -51.37 -9.59 42.44
N LEU A 16 -51.58 -8.41 41.87
CA LEU A 16 -50.84 -7.91 40.70
C LEU A 16 -49.38 -7.52 41.05
N LEU A 17 -49.13 -7.01 42.26
CA LEU A 17 -47.77 -6.72 42.76
C LEU A 17 -46.98 -7.97 43.17
N ALA A 18 -47.64 -9.08 43.50
CA ALA A 18 -46.98 -10.33 43.86
C ALA A 18 -46.58 -11.20 42.65
N ILE A 19 -47.26 -11.04 41.50
CA ILE A 19 -46.99 -11.81 40.27
C ILE A 19 -46.01 -11.06 39.33
N GLY A 20 -45.86 -9.75 39.49
CA GLY A 20 -44.98 -8.89 38.67
C GLY A 20 -43.46 -9.18 38.73
N PRO A 21 -42.85 -9.52 39.88
CA PRO A 21 -41.39 -9.70 39.93
C PRO A 21 -40.91 -11.10 39.54
N ALA A 22 -41.77 -12.12 39.53
CA ALA A 22 -41.33 -13.51 39.29
C ALA A 22 -41.03 -13.80 37.80
N SER A 23 -41.60 -13.01 36.88
CA SER A 23 -41.37 -13.18 35.44
C SER A 23 -40.14 -12.43 34.91
N PHE A 24 -39.50 -11.58 35.72
CA PHE A 24 -38.26 -10.88 35.35
C PHE A 24 -36.97 -11.63 35.78
N PHE A 25 -37.10 -12.69 36.57
CA PHE A 25 -35.96 -13.53 37.01
C PHE A 25 -35.94 -14.94 36.38
N ALA A 26 -36.93 -15.30 35.57
CA ALA A 26 -36.97 -16.57 34.81
C ALA A 26 -36.39 -16.44 33.39
N GLY A 27 -35.50 -15.48 33.18
CA GLY A 27 -34.85 -15.17 31.90
C GLY A 27 -33.35 -14.92 32.02
N ALA A 28 -32.69 -15.38 33.08
CA ALA A 28 -31.25 -15.61 33.05
C ALA A 28 -31.01 -16.93 32.30
N GLY A 29 -31.33 -16.95 31.00
CA GLY A 29 -30.61 -17.82 30.10
C GLY A 29 -29.14 -17.54 30.39
N LYS A 30 -28.37 -18.58 30.70
CA LYS A 30 -26.92 -18.48 30.72
C LYS A 30 -26.55 -17.89 29.36
N ALA A 31 -26.32 -16.57 29.30
CA ALA A 31 -25.46 -16.00 28.31
C ALA A 31 -24.16 -16.76 28.55
N SER A 32 -23.93 -17.79 27.74
CA SER A 32 -22.68 -18.51 27.71
C SER A 32 -21.65 -17.42 27.45
N ALA A 33 -20.95 -17.01 28.50
CA ALA A 33 -19.79 -16.16 28.38
C ALA A 33 -18.86 -16.95 27.47
N GLN A 34 -18.79 -16.54 26.19
CA GLN A 34 -17.89 -17.17 25.26
C GLN A 34 -16.50 -16.93 25.81
N VAL A 35 -15.84 -18.02 26.22
CA VAL A 35 -14.46 -17.94 26.66
C VAL A 35 -13.68 -17.50 25.43
N MET A 36 -13.13 -16.30 25.47
CA MET A 36 -12.30 -15.81 24.38
C MET A 36 -10.94 -16.46 24.57
N ARG A 37 -10.48 -17.22 23.57
CA ARG A 37 -9.08 -17.63 23.52
C ARG A 37 -8.23 -16.37 23.39
N VAL A 38 -7.13 -16.30 24.11
CA VAL A 38 -6.23 -15.14 24.12
C VAL A 38 -4.82 -15.62 23.84
N ALA A 39 -4.08 -14.87 23.03
CA ALA A 39 -2.63 -15.05 22.89
C ALA A 39 -1.91 -14.13 23.90
N ILE A 40 -0.94 -14.66 24.64
CA ILE A 40 -0.24 -13.95 25.71
C ILE A 40 1.24 -13.87 25.35
N VAL A 41 1.82 -12.68 25.41
CA VAL A 41 3.27 -12.50 25.23
C VAL A 41 4.03 -13.16 26.38
N ASP A 42 4.72 -14.27 26.09
CA ASP A 42 5.52 -15.00 27.08
C ASP A 42 6.91 -14.36 27.25
N SER A 43 7.60 -14.16 26.13
CA SER A 43 8.93 -13.56 26.08
C SER A 43 9.13 -12.80 24.77
N MET A 44 10.04 -11.82 24.78
CA MET A 44 10.36 -11.03 23.59
C MET A 44 11.80 -10.53 23.63
N LYS A 45 12.32 -10.20 22.46
CA LYS A 45 13.65 -9.62 22.24
C LYS A 45 13.51 -8.53 21.17
N GLY A 46 14.34 -7.49 21.27
CA GLY A 46 14.32 -6.35 20.33
C GLY A 46 13.02 -5.57 20.35
N SER A 47 12.75 -4.83 19.28
CA SER A 47 11.51 -4.02 19.18
C SER A 47 10.35 -4.84 18.62
N VAL A 48 9.28 -4.93 19.41
CA VAL A 48 8.01 -5.59 19.08
C VAL A 48 6.87 -4.61 19.36
N THR A 49 5.97 -4.43 18.39
CA THR A 49 4.83 -3.52 18.50
C THR A 49 3.51 -4.24 18.26
N VAL A 50 2.45 -3.74 18.88
CA VAL A 50 1.08 -4.27 18.78
C VAL A 50 0.15 -3.14 18.39
N LEU A 51 -0.63 -3.34 17.33
CA LEU A 51 -1.76 -2.50 16.97
C LEU A 51 -3.04 -3.21 17.45
N LYS A 52 -3.76 -2.58 18.38
CA LYS A 52 -5.04 -3.10 18.87
C LYS A 52 -6.13 -2.97 17.83
N SER A 53 -7.04 -3.94 17.77
CA SER A 53 -8.22 -3.89 16.89
C SER A 53 -8.98 -2.57 17.05
N GLY A 54 -9.24 -1.88 15.94
CA GLY A 54 -9.90 -0.56 15.92
C GLY A 54 -9.04 0.63 16.36
N GLY A 55 -7.78 0.42 16.75
CA GLY A 55 -6.83 1.47 17.08
C GLY A 55 -6.06 1.99 15.86
N ALA A 56 -5.66 3.27 15.89
CA ALA A 56 -4.85 3.88 14.83
C ALA A 56 -3.34 3.97 15.16
N LYS A 57 -2.94 3.69 16.40
CA LYS A 57 -1.56 3.83 16.88
C LYS A 57 -1.02 2.50 17.44
N PRO A 58 0.14 2.02 16.98
CA PRO A 58 0.80 0.87 17.56
C PRO A 58 1.47 1.20 18.90
N PHE A 59 1.52 0.22 19.81
CA PHE A 59 2.15 0.30 21.14
C PHE A 59 3.30 -0.68 21.24
N ALA A 60 4.29 -0.43 22.10
CA ALA A 60 5.32 -1.42 22.40
C ALA A 60 4.70 -2.62 23.13
N ALA A 61 5.04 -3.84 22.71
CA ALA A 61 4.63 -5.04 23.40
C ALA A 61 5.36 -5.15 24.76
N PHE A 62 4.71 -5.81 25.73
CA PHE A 62 5.31 -6.09 27.04
C PHE A 62 4.93 -7.50 27.52
N LYS A 63 5.71 -8.05 28.44
CA LYS A 63 5.51 -9.41 28.94
C LYS A 63 4.13 -9.54 29.59
N ASN A 64 3.46 -10.68 29.37
CA ASN A 64 2.08 -10.96 29.76
C ASN A 64 1.02 -10.06 29.09
N MET A 65 1.38 -9.31 28.04
CA MET A 65 0.40 -8.58 27.25
C MET A 65 -0.52 -9.58 26.54
N SER A 66 -1.83 -9.40 26.71
CA SER A 66 -2.87 -10.16 26.02
C SER A 66 -3.13 -9.57 24.63
N LEU A 67 -3.25 -10.45 23.64
CA LEU A 67 -3.63 -10.19 22.26
C LEU A 67 -4.96 -10.90 21.98
N ASN A 68 -5.89 -10.14 21.40
CA ASN A 68 -7.24 -10.57 21.10
C ASN A 68 -7.47 -10.70 19.59
N GLU A 69 -8.63 -11.25 19.21
CA GLU A 69 -9.08 -11.24 17.82
C GLU A 69 -9.07 -9.82 17.24
N GLY A 70 -8.49 -9.68 16.05
CA GLY A 70 -8.29 -8.41 15.34
C GLY A 70 -7.00 -7.66 15.71
N ASP A 71 -6.27 -8.07 16.75
CA ASP A 71 -4.98 -7.46 17.07
C ASP A 71 -3.91 -7.86 16.05
N GLN A 72 -2.99 -6.94 15.80
CA GLN A 72 -1.83 -7.15 14.94
C GLN A 72 -0.54 -6.98 15.75
N ILE A 73 0.41 -7.89 15.56
CA ILE A 73 1.74 -7.82 16.13
C ILE A 73 2.79 -7.70 15.02
N ALA A 74 3.77 -6.83 15.22
CA ALA A 74 4.86 -6.61 14.30
C ALA A 74 6.21 -6.67 15.02
N THR A 75 7.19 -7.32 14.39
CA THR A 75 8.57 -7.41 14.87
C THR A 75 9.49 -6.65 13.93
N SER A 76 10.45 -5.93 14.51
CA SER A 76 11.53 -5.26 13.78
C SER A 76 12.63 -6.26 13.34
N LYS A 77 13.70 -5.77 12.69
CA LYS A 77 14.81 -6.60 12.22
C LYS A 77 15.58 -7.32 13.34
N ASP A 78 15.58 -6.75 14.55
CA ASP A 78 16.15 -7.31 15.77
C ASP A 78 15.07 -7.89 16.70
N GLY A 79 13.80 -7.80 16.30
CA GLY A 79 12.64 -8.19 17.08
C GLY A 79 12.29 -9.68 16.98
N SER A 80 11.94 -10.32 18.09
CA SER A 80 11.30 -11.63 18.10
C SER A 80 10.39 -11.75 19.32
N VAL A 81 9.32 -12.51 19.21
CA VAL A 81 8.34 -12.69 20.30
C VAL A 81 7.84 -14.13 20.35
N VAL A 82 7.77 -14.69 21.54
CA VAL A 82 7.12 -15.96 21.82
C VAL A 82 5.77 -15.68 22.46
N LEU A 83 4.74 -16.23 21.84
CA LEU A 83 3.36 -16.13 22.29
C LEU A 83 2.91 -17.48 22.81
N GLN A 84 2.20 -17.44 23.93
CA GLN A 84 1.47 -18.58 24.46
C GLN A 84 0.00 -18.42 24.11
N LEU A 85 -0.58 -19.40 23.43
CA LEU A 85 -2.03 -19.42 23.22
C LEU A 85 -2.67 -20.08 24.44
N ALA A 86 -3.59 -19.37 25.09
CA ALA A 86 -4.31 -19.92 26.23
C ALA A 86 -5.01 -21.24 25.83
N SER A 87 -4.85 -22.27 26.65
CA SER A 87 -5.58 -23.53 26.58
C SER A 87 -5.83 -24.04 28.00
N ASP A 88 -6.87 -24.86 28.17
CA ASP A 88 -7.20 -25.52 29.44
C ASP A 88 -6.23 -26.66 29.80
N ASP A 89 -5.33 -27.04 28.89
CA ASP A 89 -4.35 -28.13 29.05
C ASP A 89 -3.01 -27.64 29.67
N ALA A 90 -2.31 -28.56 30.34
CA ALA A 90 -1.01 -28.29 30.96
C ALA A 90 0.12 -28.00 29.94
N ASP A 91 0.03 -28.61 28.75
CA ASP A 91 0.91 -28.34 27.62
C ASP A 91 0.29 -27.23 26.77
N LYS A 92 0.98 -26.09 26.69
CA LYS A 92 0.43 -24.88 26.09
C LYS A 92 0.93 -24.70 24.66
N ASP A 93 0.00 -24.49 23.73
CA ASP A 93 0.29 -24.14 22.33
C ASP A 93 1.11 -22.83 22.29
N SER A 94 2.15 -22.79 21.46
CA SER A 94 3.03 -21.63 21.35
C SER A 94 3.27 -21.23 19.90
N VAL A 95 3.49 -19.93 19.70
CA VAL A 95 3.85 -19.34 18.42
C VAL A 95 5.05 -18.43 18.62
N THR A 96 6.17 -18.77 18.00
CA THR A 96 7.35 -17.90 17.95
C THR A 96 7.32 -17.11 16.65
N ILE A 97 7.31 -15.79 16.74
CA ILE A 97 7.35 -14.87 15.60
C ILE A 97 8.78 -14.34 15.47
N GLY A 98 9.39 -14.59 14.33
CA GLY A 98 10.76 -14.18 14.02
C GLY A 98 10.87 -12.69 13.64
N PRO A 99 12.07 -12.22 13.29
CA PRO A 99 12.30 -10.84 12.88
C PRO A 99 11.58 -10.42 11.60
N SER A 100 11.36 -9.11 11.46
CA SER A 100 10.74 -8.48 10.30
C SER A 100 9.38 -9.09 9.93
N SER A 101 8.58 -9.43 10.95
CA SER A 101 7.31 -10.12 10.77
C SER A 101 6.11 -9.22 11.03
N GLN A 102 5.00 -9.51 10.37
CA GLN A 102 3.71 -8.88 10.61
C GLN A 102 2.61 -9.96 10.63
N VAL A 103 1.97 -10.11 11.79
CA VAL A 103 0.99 -11.18 12.05
C VAL A 103 -0.28 -10.58 12.63
N THR A 104 -1.43 -10.99 12.12
CA THR A 104 -2.76 -10.57 12.59
C THR A 104 -3.53 -11.78 13.11
N PHE A 105 -4.12 -11.66 14.30
CA PHE A 105 -4.96 -12.71 14.89
C PHE A 105 -6.39 -12.58 14.39
N THR A 106 -6.72 -13.21 13.27
CA THR A 106 -8.03 -13.04 12.61
C THR A 106 -9.15 -13.81 13.29
N LYS A 107 -8.82 -14.90 14.01
CA LYS A 107 -9.78 -15.62 14.84
C LYS A 107 -9.13 -16.15 16.10
N LEU A 108 -9.71 -15.86 17.26
CA LEU A 108 -9.32 -16.46 18.54
C LEU A 108 -10.58 -16.77 19.34
N LYS A 109 -11.07 -18.02 19.24
CA LYS A 109 -12.36 -18.40 19.80
C LYS A 109 -12.32 -19.77 20.46
N GLU A 110 -12.99 -19.89 21.60
CA GLU A 110 -13.21 -21.15 22.31
C GLU A 110 -14.72 -21.28 22.54
N SER A 111 -15.46 -21.73 21.51
CA SER A 111 -16.91 -21.98 21.63
C SER A 111 -17.26 -23.25 20.88
N SER A 112 -17.60 -24.33 21.60
CA SER A 112 -17.81 -25.72 21.13
C SER A 112 -16.61 -26.42 20.45
N GLY A 113 -15.46 -25.74 20.41
CA GLY A 113 -14.18 -26.15 19.84
C GLY A 113 -13.24 -24.94 19.78
N THR A 114 -11.95 -25.19 19.78
CA THR A 114 -10.90 -24.16 19.77
C THR A 114 -10.58 -23.77 18.33
N LYS A 115 -10.86 -22.52 17.95
CA LYS A 115 -10.58 -21.98 16.61
C LYS A 115 -9.54 -20.88 16.71
N THR A 116 -8.40 -21.10 16.06
CA THR A 116 -7.32 -20.12 15.95
C THR A 116 -7.00 -19.90 14.49
N LYS A 117 -7.11 -18.65 14.02
CA LYS A 117 -6.70 -18.26 12.68
C LYS A 117 -5.74 -17.08 12.78
N MET A 118 -4.58 -17.22 12.15
CA MET A 118 -3.55 -16.19 12.08
C MET A 118 -3.27 -15.86 10.62
N SER A 119 -3.20 -14.57 10.29
CA SER A 119 -2.74 -14.11 8.98
C SER A 119 -1.32 -13.58 9.09
N VAL A 120 -0.42 -14.08 8.27
CA VAL A 120 1.00 -13.74 8.23
C VAL A 120 1.27 -13.01 6.93
N TRP A 121 1.57 -11.71 7.02
CA TRP A 121 1.82 -10.90 5.83
C TRP A 121 3.29 -10.95 5.38
N ALA A 122 4.21 -11.02 6.34
CA ALA A 122 5.64 -11.10 6.11
C ALA A 122 6.34 -11.72 7.31
N GLY A 123 7.56 -12.21 7.09
CA GLY A 123 8.47 -12.68 8.12
C GLY A 123 8.36 -14.18 8.35
N SER A 124 8.48 -14.64 9.59
CA SER A 124 8.53 -16.07 9.89
C SER A 124 7.87 -16.44 11.20
N LEU A 125 7.26 -17.62 11.24
CA LEU A 125 6.63 -18.20 12.41
C LEU A 125 7.16 -19.62 12.61
N TRP A 126 7.41 -19.97 13.87
CA TRP A 126 7.43 -21.35 14.33
C TRP A 126 6.18 -21.58 15.17
N VAL A 127 5.37 -22.54 14.78
CA VAL A 127 4.09 -22.86 15.43
C VAL A 127 4.19 -24.24 16.03
N LYS A 128 3.86 -24.33 17.31
CA LYS A 128 3.69 -25.57 18.06
C LYS A 128 2.27 -25.64 18.55
N VAL A 129 1.49 -26.53 17.96
CA VAL A 129 0.11 -26.79 18.38
C VAL A 129 -0.08 -28.26 18.64
N LYS A 130 -0.65 -28.59 19.80
CA LYS A 130 -0.88 -29.97 20.19
C LYS A 130 -1.90 -30.63 19.25
N SER A 131 -1.78 -31.95 19.10
CA SER A 131 -2.79 -32.74 18.42
C SER A 131 -4.15 -32.56 19.09
N VAL A 132 -5.08 -32.00 18.33
CA VAL A 132 -6.43 -31.65 18.80
C VAL A 132 -7.19 -32.91 19.20
N SER A 133 -7.55 -32.96 20.48
CA SER A 133 -8.34 -34.04 21.09
C SER A 133 -9.82 -33.96 20.72
N ASN A 134 -10.30 -32.77 20.31
CA ASN A 134 -11.67 -32.53 19.87
C ASN A 134 -11.72 -32.40 18.33
N ALA A 135 -12.68 -33.08 17.70
CA ALA A 135 -12.89 -33.03 16.25
C ALA A 135 -13.27 -31.63 15.72
N ASN A 136 -13.73 -30.73 16.59
CA ASN A 136 -14.16 -29.37 16.24
C ASN A 136 -13.06 -28.31 16.33
N ASP A 137 -11.87 -28.66 16.81
CA ASP A 137 -10.77 -27.71 16.92
C ASP A 137 -10.15 -27.45 15.54
N GLN A 138 -9.83 -26.19 15.27
CA GLN A 138 -9.30 -25.72 14.00
C GLN A 138 -8.14 -24.76 14.26
N PHE A 139 -6.99 -25.04 13.66
CA PHE A 139 -5.87 -24.12 13.62
C PHE A 139 -5.54 -23.81 12.17
N GLU A 140 -5.51 -22.53 11.82
CA GLU A 140 -5.26 -22.07 10.46
C GLU A 140 -4.21 -20.97 10.44
N VAL A 141 -3.24 -21.12 9.52
CA VAL A 141 -2.30 -20.05 9.17
C VAL A 141 -2.57 -19.63 7.73
N GLU A 142 -2.91 -18.37 7.54
CA GLU A 142 -3.15 -17.76 6.25
C GLU A 142 -1.96 -16.88 5.88
N THR A 143 -1.50 -16.99 4.65
CA THR A 143 -0.44 -16.16 4.05
C THR A 143 -1.03 -15.45 2.83
N PRO A 144 -0.28 -14.56 2.13
CA PRO A 144 -0.80 -13.93 0.92
C PRO A 144 -1.15 -14.89 -0.22
N THR A 145 -0.61 -16.11 -0.19
CA THR A 145 -0.67 -17.08 -1.29
C THR A 145 -1.31 -18.42 -0.93
N SER A 146 -1.40 -18.74 0.37
CA SER A 146 -1.90 -20.04 0.82
C SER A 146 -2.52 -20.03 2.22
N ILE A 147 -3.47 -20.95 2.43
CA ILE A 147 -4.10 -21.25 3.73
C ILE A 147 -3.65 -22.64 4.17
N MET A 148 -3.09 -22.75 5.38
CA MET A 148 -2.68 -24.02 5.98
C MET A 148 -3.64 -24.40 7.08
N GLY A 149 -4.38 -25.50 6.86
CA GLY A 149 -5.15 -26.20 7.88
C GLY A 149 -4.25 -27.13 8.68
N VAL A 150 -4.25 -26.96 9.98
CA VAL A 150 -3.29 -27.59 10.89
C VAL A 150 -4.03 -28.46 11.91
N ARG A 151 -3.58 -29.70 12.07
CA ARG A 151 -4.11 -30.63 13.06
C ARG A 151 -3.00 -31.36 13.81
N GLY A 152 -2.53 -30.77 14.91
CA GLY A 152 -1.43 -31.31 15.71
C GLY A 152 -0.13 -31.27 14.95
N THR A 153 0.53 -30.11 14.93
CA THR A 153 1.75 -29.95 14.15
C THR A 153 2.75 -29.02 14.81
N GLN A 154 3.99 -29.26 14.44
CA GLN A 154 5.14 -28.43 14.76
C GLN A 154 5.79 -28.05 13.45
N PHE A 155 5.65 -26.79 13.06
CA PHE A 155 5.97 -26.36 11.70
C PHE A 155 6.43 -24.90 11.63
N TYR A 156 7.23 -24.65 10.61
CA TYR A 156 7.73 -23.34 10.25
C TYR A 156 6.94 -22.79 9.06
N VAL A 157 6.64 -21.50 9.09
CA VAL A 157 6.13 -20.73 7.96
C VAL A 157 7.03 -19.53 7.75
N GLY A 158 7.46 -19.31 6.51
CA GLY A 158 8.17 -18.11 6.07
C GLY A 158 7.39 -17.43 4.95
N VAL A 159 7.29 -16.10 5.00
CA VAL A 159 6.67 -15.28 3.96
C VAL A 159 7.67 -14.20 3.53
N ASN A 160 8.03 -14.22 2.26
CA ASN A 160 8.97 -13.24 1.71
C ASN A 160 8.29 -11.85 1.65
N PRO A 161 8.82 -10.81 2.33
CA PRO A 161 8.17 -9.49 2.39
C PRO A 161 8.10 -8.75 1.06
N ARG A 162 8.92 -9.15 0.06
CA ARG A 162 8.95 -8.52 -1.26
C ARG A 162 8.00 -9.20 -2.23
N THR A 163 7.95 -10.54 -2.20
CA THR A 163 7.21 -11.33 -3.19
C THR A 163 5.89 -11.89 -2.67
N GLY A 164 5.70 -11.95 -1.35
CA GLY A 164 4.58 -12.62 -0.70
C GLY A 164 4.61 -14.14 -0.80
N LEU A 165 5.67 -14.73 -1.38
CA LEU A 165 5.80 -16.17 -1.55
C LEU A 165 5.98 -16.87 -0.21
N THR A 166 5.30 -17.99 -0.05
CA THR A 166 5.30 -18.79 1.18
C THR A 166 6.26 -19.96 1.06
N SER A 167 6.99 -20.21 2.14
CA SER A 167 7.78 -21.42 2.37
C SER A 167 7.30 -22.08 3.67
N VAL A 168 7.06 -23.39 3.67
CA VAL A 168 6.61 -24.13 4.84
C VAL A 168 7.56 -25.30 5.08
N PHE A 169 7.90 -25.57 6.34
CA PHE A 169 8.58 -26.78 6.73
C PHE A 169 7.81 -27.47 7.84
N LEU A 170 7.61 -28.78 7.70
CA LEU A 170 6.90 -29.59 8.71
C LEU A 170 7.88 -30.48 9.47
N ALA A 171 8.03 -30.23 10.78
CA ALA A 171 8.87 -31.08 11.63
C ALA A 171 8.10 -32.29 12.18
N ALA A 172 6.85 -32.10 12.59
CA ALA A 172 5.98 -33.17 13.08
C ALA A 172 4.50 -32.85 12.82
N GLY A 173 3.67 -33.90 12.68
CA GLY A 173 2.24 -33.79 12.38
C GLY A 173 1.90 -33.85 10.89
N VAL A 174 0.73 -33.36 10.50
CA VAL A 174 0.28 -33.27 9.09
C VAL A 174 -0.33 -31.89 8.81
N ILE A 175 0.04 -31.27 7.69
CA ILE A 175 -0.55 -30.00 7.22
C ILE A 175 -1.28 -30.23 5.91
N GLU A 176 -2.49 -29.68 5.79
CA GLU A 176 -3.20 -29.53 4.53
C GLU A 176 -3.13 -28.07 4.09
N ALA A 177 -2.44 -27.80 3.00
CA ALA A 177 -2.24 -26.46 2.45
C ALA A 177 -3.09 -26.26 1.19
N ILE A 178 -3.90 -25.23 1.16
CA ILE A 178 -4.60 -24.75 -0.04
C ILE A 178 -3.75 -23.64 -0.64
N THR A 179 -3.23 -23.87 -1.85
CA THR A 179 -2.32 -22.95 -2.54
C THR A 179 -2.96 -22.36 -3.79
N GLY A 180 -2.57 -21.12 -4.12
CA GLY A 180 -2.98 -20.43 -5.36
C GLY A 180 -4.30 -19.65 -5.29
N GLY A 181 -5.20 -19.96 -4.34
CA GLY A 181 -6.58 -19.44 -4.29
C GLY A 181 -6.81 -18.02 -3.75
N ILE A 182 -5.79 -17.32 -3.24
CA ILE A 182 -5.96 -16.02 -2.54
C ILE A 182 -5.81 -14.81 -3.48
N ARG A 183 -5.48 -15.04 -4.77
CA ARG A 183 -5.51 -13.99 -5.79
C ARG A 183 -6.82 -14.10 -6.55
N LEU A 184 -7.65 -13.05 -6.49
CA LEU A 184 -8.69 -12.82 -7.48
C LEU A 184 -7.97 -12.71 -8.84
N GLU A 185 -8.32 -13.57 -9.79
CA GLU A 185 -7.91 -13.35 -11.17
C GLU A 185 -8.47 -12.01 -11.66
N THR A 186 -7.87 -11.44 -12.71
CA THR A 186 -8.24 -10.11 -13.25
C THR A 186 -9.71 -10.04 -13.71
N ASP A 187 -10.37 -11.19 -13.84
CA ASP A 187 -11.78 -11.36 -14.20
C ASP A 187 -12.72 -11.63 -13.01
N GLY A 188 -12.20 -11.61 -11.77
CA GLY A 188 -12.96 -11.89 -10.55
C GLY A 188 -13.23 -13.37 -10.30
N THR A 189 -12.62 -14.29 -11.06
CA THR A 189 -12.70 -15.73 -10.79
C THR A 189 -11.63 -16.17 -9.78
N PRO A 190 -11.95 -17.07 -8.82
CA PRO A 190 -10.93 -17.67 -7.97
C PRO A 190 -9.99 -18.53 -8.83
N ALA A 191 -8.68 -18.32 -8.71
CA ALA A 191 -7.69 -19.26 -9.25
C ALA A 191 -7.96 -20.67 -8.70
N LYS A 192 -7.69 -21.71 -9.51
CA LYS A 192 -7.96 -23.11 -9.13
C LYS A 192 -7.18 -23.48 -7.87
N ASP A 193 -7.89 -23.73 -6.77
CA ASP A 193 -7.31 -24.18 -5.50
C ASP A 193 -6.55 -25.50 -5.70
N ASN A 194 -5.25 -25.50 -5.37
CA ASN A 194 -4.44 -26.71 -5.29
C ASN A 194 -4.26 -27.08 -3.83
N THR A 195 -4.91 -28.17 -3.41
CA THR A 195 -4.69 -28.79 -2.10
C THR A 195 -3.43 -29.64 -2.13
N VAL A 196 -2.54 -29.41 -1.17
CA VAL A 196 -1.28 -30.12 -0.99
C VAL A 196 -1.17 -30.55 0.47
N THR A 197 -0.89 -31.83 0.70
CA THR A 197 -0.64 -32.35 2.04
C THR A 197 0.87 -32.47 2.27
N LEU A 198 1.36 -31.92 3.38
CA LEU A 198 2.74 -32.08 3.82
C LEU A 198 2.84 -33.10 4.94
N TYR A 199 3.93 -33.85 4.92
CA TYR A 199 4.35 -34.77 5.95
C TYR A 199 5.67 -34.36 6.61
N PRO A 200 6.00 -34.90 7.80
CA PRO A 200 7.24 -34.59 8.50
C PRO A 200 8.49 -34.78 7.63
N SER A 201 9.46 -33.89 7.79
CA SER A 201 10.68 -33.73 6.95
C SER A 201 10.46 -33.15 5.55
N GLU A 202 9.22 -32.95 5.11
CA GLU A 202 8.93 -32.26 3.86
C GLU A 202 8.90 -30.74 4.06
N GLN A 203 9.23 -30.04 2.98
CA GLN A 203 9.03 -28.61 2.82
C GLN A 203 8.15 -28.32 1.60
N LEU A 204 7.41 -27.23 1.67
CA LEU A 204 6.68 -26.64 0.56
C LEU A 204 7.32 -25.30 0.22
N ASP A 205 7.64 -25.11 -1.06
CA ASP A 205 8.10 -23.84 -1.60
C ASP A 205 7.21 -23.40 -2.74
N GLU A 206 6.88 -22.12 -2.73
CA GLU A 206 6.08 -21.50 -3.78
C GLU A 206 6.92 -20.65 -4.71
N ALA A 207 6.47 -20.61 -5.95
CA ALA A 207 7.12 -19.93 -7.03
C ALA A 207 6.13 -19.19 -7.91
N ASN A 208 6.44 -17.95 -8.31
CA ASN A 208 5.73 -17.31 -9.41
C ASN A 208 6.00 -18.06 -10.72
N ASN A 209 4.95 -18.23 -11.53
CA ASN A 209 5.05 -18.80 -12.87
C ASN A 209 5.89 -17.92 -13.80
N ALA A 210 6.41 -18.53 -14.87
CA ALA A 210 7.32 -17.88 -15.81
C ALA A 210 6.69 -16.68 -16.56
N ASP A 211 5.38 -16.74 -16.79
CA ASP A 211 4.55 -15.67 -17.39
C ASP A 211 4.15 -14.59 -16.38
N GLY A 212 4.47 -14.78 -15.09
CA GLY A 212 4.06 -13.89 -14.01
C GLY A 212 2.58 -14.01 -13.63
N GLN A 213 1.84 -14.97 -14.19
CA GLN A 213 0.44 -15.22 -13.89
C GLN A 213 0.30 -16.55 -13.13
N GLY A 214 -0.20 -16.46 -11.91
CA GLY A 214 -0.37 -17.63 -11.04
C GLY A 214 0.89 -18.09 -10.30
N LEU A 215 0.71 -19.18 -9.57
CA LEU A 215 1.64 -19.71 -8.59
C LEU A 215 1.88 -21.19 -8.89
N THR A 216 3.13 -21.63 -8.82
CA THR A 216 3.51 -23.04 -8.77
C THR A 216 3.93 -23.39 -7.36
N THR A 217 3.43 -24.52 -6.86
CA THR A 217 3.80 -25.09 -5.57
C THR A 217 4.67 -26.31 -5.80
N SER A 218 5.74 -26.45 -5.02
CA SER A 218 6.57 -27.65 -4.99
C SER A 218 6.65 -28.21 -3.58
N VAL A 219 6.71 -29.53 -3.47
CA VAL A 219 6.97 -30.25 -2.21
C VAL A 219 8.25 -31.05 -2.41
N SER A 220 9.13 -31.06 -1.43
CA SER A 220 10.40 -31.79 -1.45
C SER A 220 10.85 -32.13 -0.03
N ILE A 221 11.88 -32.97 0.12
CA ILE A 221 12.51 -33.16 1.43
C ILE A 221 13.28 -31.89 1.80
N MET A 222 13.30 -31.57 3.08
CA MET A 222 13.93 -30.36 3.58
C MET A 222 15.39 -30.19 3.10
N ASP A 223 15.67 -29.02 2.53
CA ASP A 223 17.02 -28.55 2.28
C ASP A 223 17.52 -27.80 3.52
N ILE A 224 18.22 -28.53 4.39
CA ILE A 224 18.66 -28.04 5.70
C ILE A 224 19.52 -26.78 5.57
N THR A 225 20.50 -26.78 4.67
CA THR A 225 21.40 -25.63 4.50
C THR A 225 20.64 -24.39 4.07
N ASN A 226 19.73 -24.50 3.09
CA ASN A 226 18.91 -23.37 2.66
C ASN A 226 17.91 -22.92 3.72
N PHE A 227 17.32 -23.86 4.46
CA PHE A 227 16.46 -23.54 5.59
C PHE A 227 17.21 -22.78 6.67
N ILE A 228 18.37 -23.27 7.13
CA ILE A 228 19.18 -22.58 8.13
C ILE A 228 19.59 -21.21 7.60
N ASN A 229 20.00 -21.05 6.34
CA ASN A 229 20.33 -19.75 5.76
C ASN A 229 19.19 -18.73 5.92
N GLY A 230 17.95 -19.13 5.63
CA GLY A 230 16.76 -18.27 5.69
C GLY A 230 16.19 -18.05 7.09
N ALA A 231 16.30 -19.04 7.99
CA ALA A 231 15.74 -18.98 9.33
C ALA A 231 16.59 -18.09 10.26
N SER A 232 15.92 -17.37 11.16
CA SER A 232 16.59 -16.57 12.18
C SER A 232 17.10 -17.45 13.34
N PRO A 233 18.16 -17.02 14.06
CA PRO A 233 18.63 -17.70 15.27
C PRO A 233 17.50 -17.98 16.28
N ASP A 234 16.58 -17.04 16.47
CA ASP A 234 15.50 -17.17 17.45
C ASP A 234 14.47 -18.24 17.03
N ILE A 235 14.20 -18.38 15.72
CA ILE A 235 13.37 -19.46 15.16
C ILE A 235 14.06 -20.83 15.30
N ILE A 236 15.35 -20.91 14.94
CA ILE A 236 16.11 -22.17 15.05
C ILE A 236 16.14 -22.65 16.51
N LYS A 237 16.36 -21.71 17.45
CA LYS A 237 16.33 -22.01 18.89
C LYS A 237 14.95 -22.51 19.33
N ALA A 238 13.87 -21.92 18.83
CA ALA A 238 12.51 -22.38 19.14
C ALA A 238 12.25 -23.81 18.64
N ILE A 239 12.66 -24.13 17.40
CA ILE A 239 12.55 -25.48 16.83
C ILE A 239 13.30 -26.50 17.70
N LEU A 240 14.55 -26.22 18.04
CA LEU A 240 15.39 -27.14 18.82
C LEU A 240 14.91 -27.27 20.28
N ALA A 241 14.37 -26.20 20.87
CA ALA A 241 13.77 -26.25 22.19
C ALA A 241 12.55 -27.20 22.25
N ASP A 242 11.88 -27.42 21.12
CA ASP A 242 10.75 -28.33 20.98
C ASP A 242 11.14 -29.77 20.62
N ALA A 243 12.44 -30.09 20.54
CA ALA A 243 12.94 -31.38 20.06
C ALA A 243 12.30 -32.62 20.70
N ALA A 244 12.06 -32.60 22.01
CA ALA A 244 11.43 -33.71 22.72
C ALA A 244 9.98 -33.95 22.25
N ASN A 245 9.23 -32.88 22.01
CA ASN A 245 7.85 -32.95 21.54
C ASN A 245 7.80 -33.39 20.08
N ILE A 246 8.70 -32.87 19.25
CA ILE A 246 8.85 -33.26 17.84
C ILE A 246 9.15 -34.76 17.76
N ARG A 247 10.16 -35.25 18.51
CA ARG A 247 10.54 -36.68 18.48
C ARG A 247 9.41 -37.59 18.92
N LYS A 248 8.75 -37.26 20.03
CA LYS A 248 7.60 -38.03 20.52
C LYS A 248 6.51 -38.18 19.45
N GLU A 249 6.15 -37.08 18.79
CA GLU A 249 5.12 -37.09 17.76
C GLU A 249 5.58 -37.84 16.49
N GLN A 250 6.84 -37.68 16.09
CA GLN A 250 7.43 -38.44 14.97
C GLN A 250 7.44 -39.95 15.24
N ASP A 251 7.79 -40.39 16.45
CA ASP A 251 7.79 -41.79 16.85
C ASP A 251 6.37 -42.39 16.79
N GLU A 252 5.37 -41.66 17.28
CA GLU A 252 3.95 -42.07 17.19
C GLU A 252 3.48 -42.17 15.73
N MET A 253 3.91 -41.27 14.85
CA MET A 253 3.57 -41.31 13.43
C MET A 253 4.27 -42.47 12.70
N LEU A 254 5.55 -42.71 12.96
CA LEU A 254 6.30 -43.83 12.38
C LEU A 254 5.70 -45.17 12.81
N GLN A 255 5.28 -45.29 14.07
CA GLN A 255 4.62 -46.50 14.54
C GLN A 255 3.30 -46.74 13.77
N LYS A 256 2.47 -45.71 13.58
CA LYS A 256 1.25 -45.82 12.77
C LYS A 256 1.54 -46.19 11.32
N ALA A 257 2.55 -45.57 10.70
CA ALA A 257 2.93 -45.89 9.32
C ALA A 257 3.42 -47.33 9.18
N LYS A 258 4.17 -47.82 10.16
CA LYS A 258 4.59 -49.22 10.23
C LYS A 258 3.40 -50.17 10.34
N ASP A 259 2.43 -49.84 11.18
CA ASP A 259 1.24 -50.66 11.39
C ASP A 259 0.31 -50.65 10.15
N SER A 260 0.34 -49.59 9.35
CA SER A 260 -0.43 -49.43 8.11
C SER A 260 0.35 -49.74 6.82
N LEU A 261 1.47 -50.46 6.91
CA LEU A 261 2.25 -50.87 5.72
C LEU A 261 1.41 -51.75 4.78
N GLY A 262 1.36 -51.37 3.51
CA GLY A 262 0.58 -52.07 2.48
C GLY A 262 -0.92 -51.80 2.51
N GLU A 263 -1.41 -50.94 3.42
CA GLU A 263 -2.79 -50.46 3.39
C GLU A 263 -2.99 -49.38 2.31
N ALA A 264 -4.26 -49.06 2.01
CA ALA A 264 -4.58 -47.94 1.13
C ALA A 264 -4.07 -46.60 1.69
N ALA A 265 -3.85 -45.62 0.81
CA ALA A 265 -3.43 -44.27 1.20
C ALA A 265 -4.35 -43.67 2.27
N SER A 266 -3.76 -43.27 3.39
CA SER A 266 -4.43 -42.68 4.54
C SER A 266 -3.50 -41.72 5.27
N LYS A 267 -4.00 -40.95 6.23
CA LYS A 267 -3.14 -40.09 7.06
C LYS A 267 -2.12 -40.87 7.89
N ASP A 268 -2.41 -42.13 8.20
CA ASP A 268 -1.61 -42.94 9.12
C ASP A 268 -0.39 -43.56 8.41
N ASN A 269 -0.43 -43.71 7.08
CA ASN A 269 0.71 -44.08 6.22
C ASN A 269 1.18 -42.92 5.31
N PHE A 270 1.09 -41.69 5.81
CA PHE A 270 1.64 -40.52 5.15
C PHE A 270 1.05 -40.30 3.75
N GLY A 271 -0.25 -40.52 3.60
CA GLY A 271 -0.98 -40.36 2.34
C GLY A 271 -0.64 -41.44 1.32
N GLY A 272 -0.12 -42.58 1.78
CA GLY A 272 0.42 -43.62 0.92
C GLY A 272 1.79 -43.26 0.34
N THR A 273 2.59 -42.43 1.02
CA THR A 273 4.01 -42.27 0.67
C THR A 273 4.88 -43.36 1.31
N ILE A 274 4.43 -43.91 2.45
CA ILE A 274 5.08 -45.04 3.11
C ILE A 274 4.29 -46.31 2.78
N ASN A 275 4.66 -46.98 1.68
CA ASN A 275 3.99 -48.22 1.24
C ASN A 275 4.90 -49.46 1.27
N SER A 276 6.21 -49.27 1.45
CA SER A 276 7.20 -50.34 1.50
C SER A 276 8.10 -50.21 2.75
N GLU A 277 8.82 -51.28 3.07
CA GLU A 277 9.83 -51.24 4.15
C GLU A 277 10.95 -50.24 3.84
N GLU A 278 11.32 -50.07 2.56
CA GLU A 278 12.32 -49.10 2.12
C GLU A 278 11.86 -47.66 2.38
N ASP A 279 10.60 -47.34 2.09
CA ASP A 279 10.03 -46.01 2.37
C ASP A 279 10.00 -45.74 3.88
N LEU A 280 9.63 -46.75 4.68
CA LEU A 280 9.61 -46.64 6.14
C LEU A 280 11.01 -46.44 6.71
N GLU A 281 12.03 -47.15 6.20
CA GLU A 281 13.42 -46.96 6.59
C GLU A 281 13.95 -45.57 6.23
N ALA A 282 13.60 -45.05 5.05
CA ALA A 282 13.97 -43.70 4.63
C ALA A 282 13.31 -42.65 5.54
N ALA A 283 12.00 -42.77 5.79
CA ALA A 283 11.27 -41.88 6.69
C ALA A 283 11.85 -41.93 8.11
N ALA A 284 12.06 -43.13 8.67
CA ALA A 284 12.62 -43.30 10.01
C ALA A 284 14.03 -42.68 10.12
N ASN A 285 14.89 -42.87 9.11
CA ASN A 285 16.19 -42.22 9.04
C ASN A 285 16.07 -40.69 9.06
N ASN A 286 15.17 -40.14 8.24
CA ASN A 286 15.02 -38.69 8.11
C ASN A 286 14.54 -38.07 9.40
N LEU A 287 13.45 -38.60 9.98
CA LEU A 287 12.85 -38.05 11.19
C LEU A 287 13.81 -38.16 12.40
N THR A 288 14.49 -39.29 12.55
CA THR A 288 15.46 -39.49 13.64
C THR A 288 16.62 -38.50 13.59
N ASN A 289 17.11 -38.19 12.38
CA ASN A 289 18.31 -37.38 12.19
C ASN A 289 18.03 -35.89 11.95
N LEU A 290 16.80 -35.51 11.57
CA LEU A 290 16.44 -34.16 11.12
C LEU A 290 16.90 -33.06 12.10
N LEU A 291 16.55 -33.17 13.37
CA LEU A 291 16.87 -32.15 14.37
C LEU A 291 18.36 -32.07 14.68
N SER A 292 19.06 -33.21 14.67
CA SER A 292 20.51 -33.27 14.84
C SER A 292 21.23 -32.58 13.69
N LEU A 293 20.76 -32.78 12.46
CA LEU A 293 21.32 -32.14 11.26
C LEU A 293 21.04 -30.63 11.24
N ILE A 294 19.82 -30.22 11.62
CA ILE A 294 19.48 -28.79 11.82
C ILE A 294 20.39 -28.16 12.86
N ALA A 295 20.61 -28.83 14.01
CA ALA A 295 21.48 -28.33 15.06
C ALA A 295 22.95 -28.21 14.60
N ARG A 296 23.45 -29.21 13.87
CA ARG A 296 24.82 -29.21 13.33
C ARG A 296 25.04 -28.06 12.34
N GLU A 297 24.17 -27.94 11.34
CA GLU A 297 24.24 -26.86 10.35
C GLU A 297 24.10 -25.48 11.01
N ALA A 298 23.19 -25.32 11.97
CA ALA A 298 23.02 -24.07 12.69
C ALA A 298 24.23 -23.69 13.56
N LEU A 299 24.91 -24.67 14.14
CA LEU A 299 26.16 -24.47 14.88
C LEU A 299 27.30 -24.06 13.94
N GLU A 300 27.44 -24.74 12.80
CA GLU A 300 28.43 -24.41 11.76
C GLU A 300 28.23 -22.97 11.23
N GLN A 301 26.97 -22.55 11.05
CA GLN A 301 26.62 -21.18 10.66
C GLN A 301 26.60 -20.16 11.81
N GLN A 302 27.01 -20.53 13.03
CA GLN A 302 27.05 -19.66 14.22
C GLN A 302 25.69 -19.04 14.59
N LYS A 303 24.58 -19.71 14.28
CA LYS A 303 23.22 -19.26 14.64
C LYS A 303 22.80 -19.77 16.04
N ILE A 304 23.48 -20.78 16.55
CA ILE A 304 23.32 -21.31 17.91
C ILE A 304 24.68 -21.67 18.51
N ASP A 305 24.71 -21.83 19.84
CA ASP A 305 25.91 -22.25 20.58
C ASP A 305 25.78 -23.70 21.09
N GLN A 306 26.91 -24.40 21.20
CA GLN A 306 27.00 -25.77 21.73
C GLN A 306 26.29 -25.92 23.09
N SER A 307 26.44 -24.95 23.98
CA SER A 307 25.83 -24.98 25.32
C SER A 307 24.31 -25.07 25.28
N GLN A 308 23.67 -24.54 24.24
CA GLN A 308 22.22 -24.63 24.08
C GLN A 308 21.79 -26.05 23.75
N ILE A 309 22.57 -26.75 22.92
CA ILE A 309 22.34 -28.14 22.53
C ILE A 309 22.55 -29.06 23.73
N ASP A 310 23.63 -28.85 24.48
CA ASP A 310 23.92 -29.59 25.70
C ASP A 310 22.81 -29.43 26.74
N GLN A 311 22.26 -28.21 26.87
CA GLN A 311 21.16 -27.94 27.77
C GLN A 311 19.87 -28.66 27.34
N ILE A 312 19.54 -28.69 26.05
CA ILE A 312 18.37 -29.43 25.53
C ILE A 312 18.49 -30.93 25.83
N ASN A 313 19.65 -31.53 25.52
CA ASN A 313 19.91 -32.94 25.82
C ASN A 313 19.82 -33.25 27.33
N LYS A 314 20.36 -32.34 28.16
CA LYS A 314 20.30 -32.47 29.61
C LYS A 314 18.87 -32.39 30.15
N ASP A 315 18.07 -31.45 29.66
CA ASP A 315 16.67 -31.26 30.09
C ASP A 315 15.79 -32.44 29.67
N ALA A 316 16.04 -32.99 28.48
CA ALA A 316 15.39 -34.19 27.98
C ALA A 316 15.85 -35.48 28.70
N LYS A 317 17.01 -35.45 29.38
CA LYS A 317 17.66 -36.61 29.99
C LYS A 317 18.01 -37.72 28.99
N GLU A 318 18.19 -37.35 27.72
CA GLU A 318 18.58 -38.24 26.63
C GLU A 318 19.33 -37.46 25.54
N LYS A 319 20.09 -38.15 24.67
CA LYS A 319 20.79 -37.53 23.55
C LYS A 319 19.81 -37.28 22.39
N LEU A 320 18.99 -36.23 22.52
CA LEU A 320 18.05 -35.80 21.49
C LEU A 320 18.76 -35.29 20.24
N LEU A 321 19.71 -34.39 20.44
CA LEU A 321 20.45 -33.71 19.38
C LEU A 321 21.88 -34.24 19.37
N ASP A 322 22.20 -35.06 18.37
CA ASP A 322 23.51 -35.69 18.20
C ASP A 322 24.31 -35.01 17.10
N LEU A 323 25.25 -34.14 17.50
CA LEU A 323 26.11 -33.42 16.56
C LEU A 323 27.15 -34.29 15.87
N ASP A 324 27.43 -35.48 16.41
CA ASP A 324 28.37 -36.43 15.82
C ASP A 324 27.71 -37.28 14.73
N THR A 325 26.39 -37.10 14.49
CA THR A 325 25.71 -37.83 13.43
C THR A 325 26.35 -37.50 12.08
N VAL A 326 26.68 -38.55 11.33
CA VAL A 326 27.17 -38.46 9.94
C VAL A 326 26.09 -38.89 8.94
N ALA A 327 24.87 -39.10 9.42
CA ALA A 327 23.75 -39.46 8.57
C ALA A 327 23.39 -38.29 7.64
N GLU A 328 22.79 -38.63 6.51
CA GLU A 328 22.16 -37.68 5.60
C GLU A 328 20.68 -38.03 5.47
N LEU A 329 19.87 -37.06 5.04
CA LEU A 329 18.49 -37.34 4.70
C LEU A 329 18.45 -38.25 3.46
N LYS A 330 17.74 -39.36 3.55
CA LYS A 330 17.51 -40.32 2.48
C LYS A 330 16.31 -39.87 1.65
N LEU A 331 16.40 -40.08 0.34
CA LEU A 331 15.30 -39.85 -0.59
C LEU A 331 14.77 -41.20 -1.09
N SER A 332 13.48 -41.47 -0.89
CA SER A 332 12.77 -42.52 -1.61
C SER A 332 12.70 -42.20 -3.11
N GLU A 333 12.27 -43.16 -3.95
CA GLU A 333 12.05 -42.88 -5.37
C GLU A 333 10.99 -41.80 -5.60
N ALA A 334 9.95 -41.77 -4.76
CA ALA A 334 8.94 -40.70 -4.77
C ALA A 334 9.55 -39.34 -4.40
N ASP A 335 10.43 -39.30 -3.40
CA ASP A 335 11.10 -38.07 -2.97
C ASP A 335 12.04 -37.55 -4.05
N LYS A 336 12.78 -38.42 -4.75
CA LYS A 336 13.68 -38.01 -5.85
C LYS A 336 12.92 -37.28 -6.96
N LEU A 337 11.71 -37.72 -7.30
CA LEU A 337 10.88 -37.05 -8.30
C LEU A 337 10.41 -35.68 -7.82
N LYS A 338 9.93 -35.60 -6.58
CA LYS A 338 9.54 -34.35 -5.91
C LYS A 338 10.70 -33.35 -5.83
N GLN A 339 11.87 -33.82 -5.39
CA GLN A 339 13.11 -33.05 -5.27
C GLN A 339 13.54 -32.47 -6.61
N LYS A 340 13.58 -33.29 -7.67
CA LYS A 340 13.95 -32.84 -9.01
C LYS A 340 13.00 -31.77 -9.54
N ALA A 341 11.69 -31.93 -9.33
CA ALA A 341 10.71 -30.93 -9.75
C ALA A 341 10.89 -29.60 -9.00
N ALA A 342 11.17 -29.65 -7.69
CA ALA A 342 11.46 -28.47 -6.88
C ALA A 342 12.76 -27.76 -7.32
N GLU A 343 13.82 -28.51 -7.62
CA GLU A 343 15.09 -27.97 -8.12
C GLU A 343 14.93 -27.30 -9.49
N GLU A 344 14.24 -27.95 -10.43
CA GLU A 344 13.96 -27.37 -11.74
C GLU A 344 13.14 -26.08 -11.64
N LEU A 345 12.17 -26.03 -10.71
CA LEU A 345 11.36 -24.85 -10.44
C LEU A 345 12.23 -23.71 -9.89
N LYS A 346 13.06 -24.00 -8.87
CA LYS A 346 13.97 -23.04 -8.25
C LYS A 346 14.98 -22.49 -9.25
N GLU A 347 15.53 -23.32 -10.13
CA GLU A 347 16.44 -22.87 -11.17
C GLU A 347 15.74 -21.96 -12.20
N LYS A 348 14.52 -22.32 -12.64
CA LYS A 348 13.70 -21.46 -13.51
C LYS A 348 13.42 -20.11 -12.87
N GLN A 349 13.07 -20.10 -11.59
CA GLN A 349 12.83 -18.87 -10.84
C GLN A 349 14.08 -18.01 -10.72
N LYS A 350 15.23 -18.62 -10.39
CA LYS A 350 16.50 -17.91 -10.30
C LYS A 350 16.84 -17.23 -11.63
N LYS A 351 16.74 -17.96 -12.75
CA LYS A 351 16.95 -17.41 -14.09
C LYS A 351 15.98 -16.28 -14.42
N LEU A 352 14.71 -16.42 -14.04
CA LEU A 352 13.70 -15.37 -14.23
C LEU A 352 14.02 -14.13 -13.39
N GLY A 353 14.44 -14.32 -12.15
CA GLY A 353 14.85 -13.24 -11.24
C GLY A 353 16.07 -12.48 -11.77
N GLU A 354 17.12 -13.20 -12.17
CA GLU A 354 18.33 -12.62 -12.79
C GLU A 354 17.99 -11.86 -14.08
N SER A 355 17.10 -12.39 -14.91
CA SER A 355 16.62 -11.72 -16.12
C SER A 355 15.86 -10.43 -15.80
N LYS A 356 14.92 -10.46 -14.85
CA LYS A 356 14.16 -9.26 -14.41
C LYS A 356 15.07 -8.21 -13.78
N GLU A 357 16.04 -8.61 -12.98
CA GLU A 357 17.01 -7.70 -12.37
C GLU A 357 17.91 -7.04 -13.42
N LYS A 358 18.37 -7.81 -14.41
CA LYS A 358 19.12 -7.28 -15.55
C LYS A 358 18.28 -6.28 -16.36
N GLN A 359 17.03 -6.59 -16.66
CA GLN A 359 16.11 -5.67 -17.35
C GLN A 359 15.89 -4.38 -16.55
N LEU A 360 15.69 -4.49 -15.23
CA LEU A 360 15.54 -3.33 -14.34
C LEU A 360 16.80 -2.48 -14.31
N GLN A 361 17.99 -3.11 -14.28
CA GLN A 361 19.26 -2.39 -14.32
C GLN A 361 19.46 -1.67 -15.64
N GLU A 362 19.17 -2.32 -16.78
CA GLU A 362 19.21 -1.68 -18.10
C GLU A 362 18.25 -0.48 -18.20
N GLN A 363 17.06 -0.57 -17.58
CA GLN A 363 16.13 0.56 -17.49
C GLN A 363 16.68 1.70 -16.63
N LYS A 364 17.30 1.39 -15.48
CA LYS A 364 17.94 2.40 -14.62
C LYS A 364 19.10 3.10 -15.33
N ASP A 365 19.92 2.35 -16.06
CA ASP A 365 21.06 2.90 -16.81
C ASP A 365 20.59 3.81 -17.95
N LYS A 366 19.56 3.38 -18.71
CA LYS A 366 18.91 4.21 -19.73
C LYS A 366 18.33 5.49 -19.14
N LEU A 367 17.68 5.40 -17.98
CA LEU A 367 17.15 6.56 -17.27
C LEU A 367 18.26 7.50 -16.82
N ALA A 368 19.36 6.97 -16.26
CA ALA A 368 20.51 7.76 -15.83
C ALA A 368 21.17 8.48 -17.01
N GLU A 369 21.32 7.81 -18.16
CA GLU A 369 21.85 8.43 -19.38
C GLU A 369 20.92 9.54 -19.91
N ALA A 370 19.60 9.30 -19.91
CA ALA A 370 18.62 10.29 -20.29
C ALA A 370 18.68 11.53 -19.38
N VAL A 371 18.78 11.34 -18.06
CA VAL A 371 18.95 12.44 -17.09
C VAL A 371 20.23 13.21 -17.34
N LYS A 372 21.35 12.53 -17.64
CA LYS A 372 22.62 13.19 -17.97
C LYS A 372 22.49 14.06 -19.23
N LYS A 373 21.93 13.51 -20.31
CA LYS A 373 21.68 14.25 -21.56
C LYS A 373 20.76 15.45 -21.35
N ALA A 374 19.73 15.31 -20.51
CA ALA A 374 18.83 16.40 -20.14
C ALA A 374 19.58 17.54 -19.42
N ARG A 375 20.46 17.21 -18.46
CA ARG A 375 21.30 18.20 -17.76
C ARG A 375 22.27 18.92 -18.70
N GLU A 376 22.92 18.20 -19.61
CA GLU A 376 23.82 18.81 -20.60
C GLU A 376 23.06 19.77 -21.54
N LYS A 377 21.85 19.38 -21.98
CA LYS A 377 20.98 20.25 -22.78
C LYS A 377 20.52 21.48 -21.99
N GLN A 378 20.15 21.31 -20.72
CA GLN A 378 19.75 22.41 -19.83
C GLN A 378 20.90 23.42 -19.66
N ALA A 379 22.13 22.96 -19.48
CA ALA A 379 23.30 23.84 -19.37
C ALA A 379 23.55 24.64 -20.67
N LYS A 380 23.37 24.02 -21.84
CA LYS A 380 23.47 24.73 -23.14
C LYS A 380 22.39 25.80 -23.29
N ILE A 381 21.13 25.45 -22.99
CA ILE A 381 20.02 26.39 -23.04
C ILE A 381 20.23 27.56 -22.08
N ALA A 382 20.73 27.31 -20.86
CA ALA A 382 21.04 28.36 -19.89
C ALA A 382 22.09 29.35 -20.42
N GLU A 383 23.13 28.86 -21.10
CA GLU A 383 24.17 29.69 -21.69
C GLU A 383 23.65 30.49 -22.91
N GLU A 384 22.79 29.89 -23.73
CA GLU A 384 22.13 30.58 -24.85
C GLU A 384 21.18 31.68 -24.34
N ASN A 385 20.36 31.39 -23.32
CA ASN A 385 19.47 32.35 -22.69
C ASN A 385 20.23 33.52 -22.05
N ARG A 386 21.38 33.25 -21.42
CA ARG A 386 22.26 34.30 -20.86
C ARG A 386 22.72 35.28 -21.95
N LYS A 387 23.19 34.76 -23.09
CA LYS A 387 23.61 35.58 -24.23
C LYS A 387 22.45 36.38 -24.83
N ALA A 388 21.29 35.75 -25.03
CA ALA A 388 20.11 36.40 -25.56
C ALA A 388 19.60 37.53 -24.64
N LEU A 389 19.64 37.33 -23.32
CA LEU A 389 19.29 38.36 -22.34
C LEU A 389 20.28 39.53 -22.40
N GLU A 390 21.59 39.27 -22.47
CA GLU A 390 22.61 40.32 -22.62
C GLU A 390 22.39 41.15 -23.90
N GLU A 391 22.05 40.53 -25.03
CA GLU A 391 21.73 41.23 -26.27
C GLU A 391 20.42 42.03 -26.18
N PHE A 392 19.38 41.46 -25.58
CA PHE A 392 18.10 42.12 -25.38
C PHE A 392 18.22 43.33 -24.46
N THR A 393 18.96 43.21 -23.36
CA THR A 393 19.27 44.33 -22.46
C THR A 393 20.03 45.44 -23.19
N LYS A 394 21.03 45.10 -24.02
CA LYS A 394 21.72 46.11 -24.85
C LYS A 394 20.77 46.87 -25.78
N LYS A 395 19.83 46.17 -26.44
CA LYS A 395 18.82 46.80 -27.31
C LYS A 395 17.84 47.69 -26.55
N LEU A 396 17.39 47.26 -25.36
CA LEU A 396 16.51 48.08 -24.52
C LEU A 396 17.23 49.31 -23.98
N GLU A 397 18.48 49.17 -23.54
CA GLU A 397 19.31 50.30 -23.12
C GLU A 397 19.48 51.32 -24.25
N GLN A 398 19.67 50.85 -25.49
CA GLN A 398 19.75 51.70 -26.68
C GLN A 398 18.42 52.42 -26.98
N LEU A 399 17.29 51.70 -26.99
CA LEU A 399 15.96 52.31 -27.21
C LEU A 399 15.57 53.30 -26.11
N TYR A 400 16.00 53.06 -24.88
CA TYR A 400 15.81 54.01 -23.78
C TYR A 400 16.67 55.26 -24.00
N PHE A 401 17.95 55.07 -24.33
CA PHE A 401 18.89 56.16 -24.63
C PHE A 401 18.40 57.07 -25.77
N GLU A 402 17.85 56.48 -26.84
CA GLU A 402 17.27 57.23 -27.98
C GLU A 402 16.04 58.07 -27.61
N LYS A 403 15.36 57.79 -26.50
CA LYS A 403 14.19 58.55 -26.02
C LYS A 403 14.54 59.69 -25.07
N LEU A 404 15.79 59.77 -24.61
CA LEU A 404 16.26 60.81 -23.68
C LEU A 404 16.59 62.10 -24.43
N THR A 405 16.51 63.24 -23.73
CA THR A 405 17.00 64.51 -24.28
C THR A 405 18.54 64.54 -24.33
N LYS A 406 19.13 65.43 -25.14
CA LYS A 406 20.60 65.54 -25.30
C LYS A 406 21.35 65.64 -23.96
N ALA A 407 20.86 66.48 -23.04
CA ALA A 407 21.45 66.67 -21.72
C ALA A 407 21.31 65.42 -20.82
N GLU A 408 20.23 64.65 -20.99
CA GLU A 408 20.02 63.39 -20.27
C GLU A 408 20.83 62.23 -20.86
N GLN A 409 21.03 62.21 -22.18
CA GLN A 409 21.92 61.27 -22.87
C GLN A 409 23.39 61.45 -22.43
N ASP A 410 23.87 62.70 -22.36
CA ASP A 410 25.22 63.01 -21.89
C ASP A 410 25.42 62.54 -20.43
N LYS A 411 24.43 62.78 -19.57
CA LYS A 411 24.43 62.31 -18.18
C LYS A 411 24.34 60.79 -18.07
N PHE A 412 23.55 60.15 -18.93
CA PHE A 412 23.43 58.69 -18.98
C PHE A 412 24.75 58.03 -19.39
N ASN A 413 25.44 58.57 -20.41
CA ASN A 413 26.75 58.07 -20.83
C ASN A 413 27.85 58.33 -19.79
N ALA A 414 27.84 59.48 -19.10
CA ALA A 414 28.76 59.73 -17.99
C ALA A 414 28.60 58.72 -16.84
N ASN A 415 27.35 58.39 -16.48
CA ASN A 415 27.07 57.35 -15.50
C ASN A 415 27.51 55.95 -15.96
N ARG A 416 27.46 55.65 -17.27
CA ARG A 416 27.96 54.37 -17.83
C ARG A 416 29.48 54.26 -17.69
N GLU A 417 30.21 55.34 -17.95
CA GLU A 417 31.66 55.37 -17.78
C GLU A 417 32.09 55.16 -16.33
N GLU A 418 31.32 55.71 -15.37
CA GLU A 418 31.54 55.51 -13.93
C GLU A 418 31.37 54.05 -13.48
N ILE A 419 30.53 53.28 -14.18
CA ILE A 419 30.34 51.83 -13.96
C ILE A 419 31.10 50.96 -14.99
N GLU A 420 32.12 51.52 -15.64
CA GLU A 420 32.99 50.86 -16.63
C GLU A 420 32.24 50.24 -17.84
N LYS A 421 31.04 50.76 -18.17
CA LYS A 421 30.31 50.39 -19.38
C LYS A 421 30.58 51.39 -20.51
N PRO A 422 30.75 50.94 -21.77
CA PRO A 422 30.97 51.85 -22.89
C PRO A 422 29.74 52.74 -23.18
N PRO A 423 29.94 53.98 -23.67
CA PRO A 423 28.87 54.91 -24.01
C PRO A 423 28.08 54.46 -25.26
N ILE A 424 26.79 54.80 -25.31
CA ILE A 424 25.88 54.50 -26.42
C ILE A 424 25.89 55.67 -27.43
N LYS A 425 25.85 55.37 -28.74
CA LYS A 425 25.87 56.36 -29.85
C LYS A 425 24.49 56.49 -30.51
N GLU A 426 24.12 57.67 -31.00
CA GLU A 426 22.89 57.91 -31.79
C GLU A 426 23.03 57.32 -33.20
N ASP A 427 22.09 56.46 -33.62
CA ASP A 427 21.99 55.97 -35.00
C ASP A 427 20.57 56.20 -35.54
N SER A 428 20.47 56.75 -36.76
CA SER A 428 19.21 57.20 -37.35
C SER A 428 18.59 56.15 -38.29
N SER A 429 17.52 55.47 -37.86
CA SER A 429 16.53 54.90 -38.81
C SER A 429 15.15 54.73 -38.19
N SER A 430 14.20 55.49 -38.73
CA SER A 430 12.77 55.53 -38.41
C SER A 430 12.01 54.34 -39.01
N GLY A 431 11.00 53.86 -38.27
CA GLY A 431 9.96 52.96 -38.75
C GLY A 431 8.84 52.84 -37.72
N GLY A 432 7.88 53.77 -37.79
CA GLY A 432 6.71 53.77 -36.91
C GLY A 432 5.71 52.66 -37.24
N ASN A 433 5.04 52.15 -36.20
CA ASN A 433 3.67 51.67 -36.34
C ASN A 433 2.89 51.99 -35.07
N SER A 434 1.78 52.71 -35.26
CA SER A 434 0.81 53.04 -34.23
C SER A 434 -0.14 51.85 -34.09
N GLY A 435 -0.02 51.12 -32.98
CA GLY A 435 -1.00 50.15 -32.54
C GLY A 435 -1.34 50.46 -31.09
N THR A 436 -2.58 50.90 -30.85
CA THR A 436 -3.18 50.93 -29.52
C THR A 436 -3.17 49.53 -28.92
N ILE A 437 -2.26 49.28 -27.98
CA ILE A 437 -2.28 48.07 -27.16
C ILE A 437 -2.94 48.46 -25.84
N THR A 438 -4.24 48.22 -25.75
CA THR A 438 -4.86 47.97 -24.45
C THR A 438 -4.09 46.80 -23.83
N PRO A 439 -3.61 46.88 -22.57
CA PRO A 439 -2.79 45.83 -21.99
C PRO A 439 -3.64 44.57 -21.82
N ASN A 440 -3.60 43.66 -22.80
CA ASN A 440 -4.29 42.38 -22.71
C ASN A 440 -3.60 41.55 -21.62
N ALA A 441 -4.36 41.16 -20.61
CA ALA A 441 -3.90 40.27 -19.55
C ALA A 441 -3.37 38.97 -20.16
N LEU A 442 -2.19 38.52 -19.70
CA LEU A 442 -1.60 37.27 -20.21
C LEU A 442 -2.43 36.03 -19.82
N ALA A 443 -3.31 36.16 -18.83
CA ALA A 443 -4.25 35.12 -18.46
C ALA A 443 -5.55 35.67 -17.85
N SER A 444 -6.66 34.95 -18.04
CA SER A 444 -7.98 35.26 -17.48
C SER A 444 -8.78 34.00 -17.18
N LEU A 445 -9.73 34.10 -16.24
CA LEU A 445 -10.77 33.10 -16.00
C LEU A 445 -12.05 33.49 -16.71
N LYS A 446 -12.75 32.52 -17.29
CA LYS A 446 -14.11 32.67 -17.82
C LYS A 446 -14.95 31.44 -17.47
N PHE A 447 -16.27 31.58 -17.54
CA PHE A 447 -17.17 30.42 -17.48
C PHE A 447 -17.21 29.74 -18.84
N SER A 448 -17.11 28.41 -18.88
CA SER A 448 -17.28 27.62 -20.11
C SER A 448 -18.65 27.86 -20.75
N GLN A 449 -19.66 28.12 -19.90
CA GLN A 449 -20.97 28.58 -20.35
C GLN A 449 -21.06 30.11 -20.27
N VAL A 450 -21.03 30.75 -21.44
CA VAL A 450 -21.04 32.23 -21.58
C VAL A 450 -22.23 32.87 -20.86
N GLY A 451 -23.37 32.16 -20.76
CA GLY A 451 -24.56 32.63 -20.07
C GLY A 451 -24.35 32.96 -18.59
N TYR A 452 -23.40 32.30 -17.91
CA TYR A 452 -23.15 32.54 -16.48
C TYR A 452 -22.44 33.87 -16.19
N ALA A 453 -21.88 34.52 -17.20
CA ALA A 453 -21.32 35.87 -17.05
C ALA A 453 -22.42 36.94 -16.87
N THR A 454 -23.65 36.66 -17.30
CA THR A 454 -24.75 37.63 -17.33
C THR A 454 -26.04 37.13 -16.68
N SER A 455 -26.14 35.83 -16.41
CA SER A 455 -27.33 35.18 -15.86
C SER A 455 -26.95 34.27 -14.70
N PRO A 456 -27.77 34.16 -13.65
CA PRO A 456 -27.46 33.32 -12.50
C PRO A 456 -27.53 31.82 -12.85
N LEU A 457 -26.66 31.04 -12.21
CA LEU A 457 -26.77 29.58 -12.18
C LEU A 457 -27.97 29.19 -11.31
N ILE A 458 -28.93 28.47 -11.89
CA ILE A 458 -30.08 27.92 -11.17
C ILE A 458 -29.68 26.57 -10.56
N ILE A 459 -29.76 26.45 -9.24
CA ILE A 459 -29.40 25.22 -8.51
C ILE A 459 -30.67 24.50 -8.05
N SER A 460 -30.97 23.36 -8.68
CA SER A 460 -32.14 22.51 -8.38
C SER A 460 -31.89 21.39 -7.38
N GLY A 461 -30.68 21.27 -6.85
CA GLY A 461 -30.26 20.20 -5.93
C GLY A 461 -29.27 20.70 -4.86
N PRO A 462 -28.52 19.80 -4.20
CA PRO A 462 -27.57 20.20 -3.16
C PRO A 462 -26.39 21.03 -3.70
N THR A 463 -26.04 20.86 -4.97
CA THR A 463 -24.98 21.57 -5.69
C THR A 463 -25.37 21.79 -7.14
N GLY A 464 -24.85 22.86 -7.77
CA GLY A 464 -24.86 23.08 -9.22
C GLY A 464 -23.46 22.96 -9.79
N ALA A 465 -23.31 22.43 -11.01
CA ALA A 465 -22.03 22.32 -11.68
C ALA A 465 -21.70 23.61 -12.45
N VAL A 466 -20.45 24.05 -12.37
CA VAL A 466 -19.90 25.14 -13.18
C VAL A 466 -18.50 24.78 -13.63
N ASP A 467 -18.22 24.99 -14.91
CA ASP A 467 -16.88 24.80 -15.47
C ASP A 467 -16.23 26.16 -15.72
N LEU A 468 -14.97 26.29 -15.29
CA LEU A 468 -14.15 27.46 -15.54
C LEU A 468 -13.13 27.16 -16.64
N GLU A 469 -12.97 28.06 -17.60
CA GLU A 469 -11.89 28.06 -18.58
C GLU A 469 -10.78 29.01 -18.13
N VAL A 470 -9.55 28.50 -18.12
CA VAL A 470 -8.36 29.34 -17.98
C VAL A 470 -7.85 29.68 -19.37
N GLU A 471 -7.92 30.95 -19.75
CA GLU A 471 -7.45 31.44 -21.03
C GLU A 471 -6.11 32.14 -20.92
N PHE A 472 -5.19 31.81 -21.81
CA PHE A 472 -3.90 32.48 -21.97
C PHE A 472 -3.86 33.31 -23.24
N SER A 473 -3.14 34.43 -23.22
CA SER A 473 -2.89 35.27 -24.41
C SER A 473 -1.54 35.96 -24.33
N GLY A 474 -0.97 36.39 -25.47
CA GLY A 474 0.27 37.17 -25.49
C GLY A 474 1.57 36.41 -25.15
N PHE A 475 1.55 35.09 -25.01
CA PHE A 475 2.74 34.24 -24.88
C PHE A 475 3.35 33.99 -26.27
N SER A 476 4.01 35.02 -26.82
CA SER A 476 4.67 34.97 -28.13
C SER A 476 6.17 35.24 -28.03
N ASP A 477 6.89 34.89 -29.09
CA ASP A 477 8.31 35.24 -29.28
C ASP A 477 9.20 34.78 -28.12
N SER A 478 9.76 35.71 -27.34
CA SER A 478 10.60 35.42 -26.17
C SER A 478 9.81 34.94 -24.93
N ARG A 479 8.47 34.94 -24.99
CA ARG A 479 7.58 34.48 -23.91
C ARG A 479 6.88 33.17 -24.26
N LYS A 480 7.43 32.36 -25.16
CA LYS A 480 6.91 31.01 -25.39
C LYS A 480 7.04 30.19 -24.10
N ILE A 481 6.03 29.37 -23.84
CA ILE A 481 5.90 28.64 -22.56
C ILE A 481 6.01 27.14 -22.80
N ASN A 482 6.67 26.45 -21.87
CA ASN A 482 6.81 25.00 -21.87
C ASN A 482 6.11 24.34 -20.67
N GLY A 483 5.48 25.15 -19.82
CA GLY A 483 4.65 24.71 -18.71
C GLY A 483 4.07 25.90 -17.97
N TYR A 484 3.11 25.63 -17.10
CA TYR A 484 2.56 26.63 -16.20
C TYR A 484 2.01 26.00 -14.93
N GLN A 485 2.02 26.78 -13.84
CA GLN A 485 1.27 26.53 -12.62
C GLN A 485 0.21 27.63 -12.46
N ILE A 486 -1.01 27.24 -12.14
CA ILE A 486 -2.12 28.15 -11.84
C ILE A 486 -2.58 27.89 -10.41
N GLU A 487 -2.81 28.96 -9.66
CA GLU A 487 -3.43 28.93 -8.34
C GLU A 487 -4.78 29.64 -8.40
N ILE A 488 -5.86 28.88 -8.28
CA ILE A 488 -7.23 29.39 -8.24
C ILE A 488 -7.73 29.37 -6.80
N GLU A 489 -7.99 30.54 -6.25
CA GLU A 489 -8.62 30.71 -4.94
C GLU A 489 -10.15 30.74 -5.09
N TYR A 490 -10.85 30.03 -4.22
CA TYR A 490 -12.31 29.98 -4.16
C TYR A 490 -12.80 29.85 -2.72
N ASP A 491 -14.03 30.28 -2.46
CA ASP A 491 -14.63 30.22 -1.12
C ASP A 491 -14.94 28.77 -0.71
N ALA A 492 -14.46 28.38 0.47
CA ALA A 492 -14.50 26.99 0.93
C ALA A 492 -15.91 26.48 1.28
N TRP A 493 -16.87 27.39 1.50
CA TRP A 493 -18.22 27.08 1.93
C TRP A 493 -19.20 26.97 0.75
N THR A 494 -18.97 27.79 -0.27
CA THR A 494 -19.87 27.93 -1.43
C THR A 494 -19.39 27.17 -2.66
N ALA A 495 -18.12 26.75 -2.74
CA ALA A 495 -17.58 26.01 -3.88
C ALA A 495 -16.64 24.87 -3.47
N ALA A 496 -16.63 23.81 -4.27
CA ALA A 496 -15.69 22.70 -4.18
C ALA A 496 -15.23 22.31 -5.59
N PHE A 497 -13.94 21.98 -5.75
CA PHE A 497 -13.43 21.45 -7.02
C PHE A 497 -13.97 20.02 -7.23
N ASP A 498 -14.51 19.75 -8.41
CA ASP A 498 -15.12 18.45 -8.72
C ASP A 498 -14.05 17.43 -9.14
N THR A 499 -13.36 16.88 -8.15
CA THR A 499 -12.33 15.84 -8.36
C THR A 499 -12.90 14.61 -9.06
N SER A 500 -14.16 14.26 -8.82
CA SER A 500 -14.80 13.09 -9.43
C SER A 500 -14.96 13.23 -10.94
N SER A 501 -15.34 14.42 -11.41
CA SER A 501 -15.41 14.72 -12.84
C SER A 501 -14.03 14.92 -13.46
N PHE A 502 -13.09 15.54 -12.72
CA PHE A 502 -11.75 15.83 -13.20
C PHE A 502 -10.83 14.59 -13.30
N ASP A 503 -11.01 13.60 -12.42
CA ASP A 503 -10.28 12.32 -12.39
C ASP A 503 -11.08 11.15 -12.97
N GLY A 504 -12.36 11.37 -13.28
CA GLY A 504 -13.24 10.32 -13.78
C GLY A 504 -12.72 9.69 -15.06
N VAL A 505 -12.67 8.35 -15.09
CA VAL A 505 -12.13 7.52 -16.20
C VAL A 505 -12.74 7.88 -17.56
N SER A 506 -14.00 8.33 -17.58
CA SER A 506 -14.73 8.71 -18.80
C SER A 506 -14.89 10.22 -19.01
N THR A 507 -14.49 11.05 -18.05
CA THR A 507 -14.77 12.49 -18.04
C THR A 507 -13.53 13.38 -18.02
N SER A 508 -12.37 12.85 -17.59
CA SER A 508 -11.12 13.59 -17.45
C SER A 508 -10.66 14.30 -18.74
N LEU A 509 -10.79 13.65 -19.89
CA LEU A 509 -10.42 14.23 -21.19
C LEU A 509 -11.23 15.49 -21.53
N ASN A 510 -12.47 15.62 -21.06
CA ASN A 510 -13.28 16.82 -21.31
C ASN A 510 -12.72 18.08 -20.62
N TYR A 511 -11.91 17.86 -19.58
CA TYR A 511 -11.35 18.92 -18.74
C TYR A 511 -9.87 19.21 -19.07
N ARG A 512 -9.12 18.15 -19.41
CA ARG A 512 -7.66 18.21 -19.62
C ARG A 512 -7.24 18.40 -21.08
N SER A 513 -8.19 18.31 -22.03
CA SER A 513 -7.95 18.62 -23.45
C SER A 513 -8.15 20.12 -23.73
N GLY A 514 -7.12 20.92 -23.45
CA GLY A 514 -7.11 22.35 -23.72
C GLY A 514 -6.55 22.71 -25.11
N GLY A 515 -6.91 23.90 -25.61
CA GLY A 515 -6.18 24.58 -26.67
C GLY A 515 -4.83 25.13 -26.18
N GLY A 516 -4.12 25.87 -27.02
CA GLY A 516 -2.83 26.44 -26.60
C GLY A 516 -1.74 25.40 -26.36
N GLY A 517 -1.80 24.25 -27.04
CA GLY A 517 -0.66 23.34 -27.19
C GLY A 517 -0.24 22.51 -25.97
N PHE A 518 -1.04 22.50 -24.89
CA PHE A 518 -0.88 21.63 -23.72
C PHE A 518 -1.99 20.57 -23.70
N VAL A 519 -1.78 19.48 -24.43
CA VAL A 519 -2.75 18.38 -24.53
C VAL A 519 -2.31 17.26 -23.59
N VAL A 520 -3.20 16.84 -22.69
CA VAL A 520 -2.96 15.80 -21.67
C VAL A 520 -3.93 14.62 -21.90
N GLU A 521 -3.43 13.38 -21.84
CA GLU A 521 -4.19 12.16 -22.15
C GLU A 521 -4.19 11.11 -21.01
N PRO A 522 -5.34 10.91 -20.34
CA PRO A 522 -5.69 9.62 -19.71
C PRO A 522 -7.23 9.37 -19.69
N ASP A 523 -7.83 8.20 -19.47
CA ASP A 523 -7.39 6.81 -19.41
C ASP A 523 -8.20 5.97 -20.42
N GLY A 524 -7.56 4.95 -21.01
CA GLY A 524 -8.16 4.00 -21.95
C GLY A 524 -7.52 3.91 -23.33
N GLN A 525 -6.80 4.94 -23.82
CA GLN A 525 -6.00 4.90 -25.05
C GLN A 525 -4.93 5.99 -25.10
N HIS A 526 -4.01 5.79 -26.05
CA HIS A 526 -2.79 6.53 -26.31
C HIS A 526 -2.87 7.23 -27.67
N VAL A 527 -2.43 8.49 -27.78
CA VAL A 527 -2.31 9.15 -29.08
C VAL A 527 -0.94 9.80 -29.30
N THR A 528 -0.42 9.47 -30.48
CA THR A 528 0.78 10.05 -31.06
C THR A 528 0.56 11.55 -31.34
N GLY A 529 1.10 12.40 -30.46
CA GLY A 529 0.95 13.86 -30.54
C GLY A 529 0.62 14.53 -29.19
N ALA A 530 0.29 13.75 -28.15
CA ALA A 530 0.22 14.25 -26.78
C ALA A 530 1.61 14.70 -26.30
N ASN A 531 1.67 15.89 -25.71
CA ASN A 531 2.95 16.54 -25.46
C ASN A 531 3.12 17.05 -24.03
N SER A 532 2.14 16.84 -23.14
CA SER A 532 2.16 17.41 -21.78
C SER A 532 1.70 16.43 -20.72
N VAL A 533 2.19 16.61 -19.50
CA VAL A 533 1.78 15.91 -18.27
C VAL A 533 1.22 16.93 -17.28
N ASP A 534 0.21 16.54 -16.50
CA ASP A 534 -0.39 17.40 -15.49
C ASP A 534 -0.41 16.79 -14.10
N ASP A 535 -0.58 17.67 -13.11
CA ASP A 535 -0.78 17.36 -11.70
C ASP A 535 -1.64 18.45 -11.06
N TYR A 536 -2.40 18.11 -10.03
CA TYR A 536 -3.17 19.08 -9.28
C TYR A 536 -3.27 18.74 -7.79
N ARG A 537 -3.45 19.77 -6.97
CA ARG A 537 -3.73 19.63 -5.54
C ARG A 537 -4.62 20.75 -5.03
N ILE A 538 -5.36 20.47 -3.96
CA ILE A 538 -6.16 21.47 -3.25
C ILE A 538 -5.46 21.78 -1.93
N VAL A 539 -5.22 23.07 -1.67
CA VAL A 539 -4.73 23.58 -0.40
C VAL A 539 -5.92 24.15 0.37
N GLU A 540 -6.30 23.48 1.45
CA GLU A 540 -7.43 23.90 2.28
C GLU A 540 -7.04 25.07 3.18
N GLY A 541 -7.95 26.03 3.33
CA GLY A 541 -7.82 27.17 4.24
C GLY A 541 -9.09 27.39 5.07
N GLU A 542 -9.01 28.28 6.06
CA GLU A 542 -10.14 28.51 6.98
C GLU A 542 -11.35 29.16 6.31
N THR A 543 -11.14 30.00 5.30
CA THR A 543 -12.20 30.74 4.58
C THR A 543 -12.17 30.52 3.07
N SER A 544 -10.98 30.31 2.49
CA SER A 544 -10.79 30.02 1.08
C SER A 544 -9.90 28.80 0.88
N ASN A 545 -10.20 28.05 -0.17
CA ASN A 545 -9.37 26.96 -0.67
C ASN A 545 -8.60 27.44 -1.90
N THR A 546 -7.43 26.85 -2.16
CA THR A 546 -6.64 27.12 -3.37
C THR A 546 -6.44 25.84 -4.17
N LEU A 547 -6.98 25.78 -5.38
CA LEU A 547 -6.62 24.76 -6.37
C LEU A 547 -5.30 25.15 -7.03
N VAL A 548 -4.30 24.27 -6.93
CA VAL A 548 -3.03 24.39 -7.65
C VAL A 548 -3.04 23.38 -8.79
N TYR A 549 -3.07 23.85 -10.02
CA TYR A 549 -2.98 23.02 -11.23
C TYR A 549 -1.66 23.30 -11.95
N THR A 550 -0.92 22.24 -12.28
CA THR A 550 0.38 22.33 -12.96
C THR A 550 0.35 21.49 -14.21
N VAL A 551 0.81 22.05 -15.33
CA VAL A 551 1.04 21.30 -16.56
C VAL A 551 2.43 21.63 -17.09
N ALA A 552 3.11 20.61 -17.60
CA ALA A 552 4.41 20.76 -18.22
C ALA A 552 4.45 19.96 -19.52
N LYS A 553 5.02 20.58 -20.55
CA LYS A 553 5.22 19.94 -21.84
C LYS A 553 6.38 18.93 -21.72
N PHE A 554 6.05 17.66 -21.86
CA PHE A 554 6.98 16.54 -21.80
C PHE A 554 7.86 16.43 -23.07
N ALA A 555 7.36 16.85 -24.24
CA ALA A 555 8.12 16.80 -25.51
C ALA A 555 7.68 17.89 -26.52
N GLY A 556 8.58 18.27 -27.43
CA GLY A 556 8.32 19.27 -28.48
C GLY A 556 8.72 20.71 -28.10
N ASP A 557 8.51 21.65 -29.02
CA ASP A 557 8.90 23.05 -28.83
C ASP A 557 7.97 23.82 -27.89
N SER A 558 8.49 24.87 -27.25
CA SER A 558 7.69 25.78 -26.42
C SER A 558 6.51 26.34 -27.19
N VAL A 559 5.38 26.41 -26.51
CA VAL A 559 4.10 26.82 -27.03
C VAL A 559 4.06 28.34 -27.20
N GLN A 560 3.57 28.76 -28.36
CA GLN A 560 3.17 30.13 -28.62
C GLN A 560 1.64 30.28 -28.54
N ILE A 561 1.16 31.19 -27.69
CA ILE A 561 -0.25 31.54 -27.54
C ILE A 561 -0.40 33.05 -27.78
N THR A 562 -0.49 33.43 -29.05
CA THR A 562 -0.62 34.84 -29.44
C THR A 562 -2.01 35.39 -29.13
N ASN A 563 -3.06 34.65 -29.51
CA ASN A 563 -4.46 34.98 -29.26
C ASN A 563 -4.99 34.24 -28.03
N ALA A 564 -6.09 34.74 -27.44
CA ALA A 564 -6.74 34.08 -26.31
C ALA A 564 -7.10 32.62 -26.65
N ALA A 565 -6.60 31.68 -25.84
CA ALA A 565 -6.87 30.26 -25.97
C ALA A 565 -7.06 29.63 -24.58
N SER A 566 -8.12 28.84 -24.42
CA SER A 566 -8.35 28.04 -23.23
C SER A 566 -7.31 26.93 -23.13
N VAL A 567 -6.57 26.86 -22.02
CA VAL A 567 -5.48 25.90 -21.81
C VAL A 567 -5.88 24.75 -20.87
N VAL A 568 -6.90 24.95 -20.03
CA VAL A 568 -7.49 23.91 -19.17
C VAL A 568 -8.91 24.31 -18.78
N LYS A 569 -9.79 23.32 -18.59
CA LYS A 569 -11.12 23.48 -17.99
C LYS A 569 -11.14 22.90 -16.59
N LEU A 570 -11.69 23.64 -15.63
CA LEU A 570 -11.69 23.31 -14.21
C LEU A 570 -13.14 23.18 -13.72
N PRO A 571 -13.62 21.97 -13.40
CA PRO A 571 -14.97 21.75 -12.93
C PRO A 571 -15.12 22.06 -11.44
N PHE A 572 -16.21 22.75 -11.09
CA PHE A 572 -16.56 23.08 -9.72
C PHE A 572 -18.02 22.73 -9.43
N LEU A 573 -18.26 22.29 -8.20
CA LEU A 573 -19.58 22.18 -7.60
C LEU A 573 -19.82 23.38 -6.70
N VAL A 574 -20.92 24.09 -6.96
CA VAL A 574 -21.31 25.32 -6.26
C VAL A 574 -22.56 25.07 -5.43
N ARG A 575 -22.62 25.68 -4.25
CA ARG A 575 -23.76 25.62 -3.32
C ARG A 575 -24.43 26.98 -3.21
N ALA A 576 -25.75 26.99 -3.20
CA ALA A 576 -26.52 28.18 -2.87
C ALA A 576 -26.60 28.33 -1.34
N ILE A 577 -25.87 29.31 -0.78
CA ILE A 577 -26.02 29.69 0.63
C ILE A 577 -26.99 30.87 0.71
N LEU A 578 -28.10 30.67 1.42
CA LEU A 578 -29.11 31.69 1.63
C LEU A 578 -28.84 32.49 2.91
N PRO A 579 -29.15 33.80 2.92
CA PRO A 579 -29.18 34.57 4.16
C PRO A 579 -30.20 33.96 5.14
N ALA A 580 -29.88 34.00 6.44
CA ALA A 580 -30.78 33.48 7.46
C ALA A 580 -32.11 34.26 7.46
N ASN A 581 -33.24 33.53 7.43
CA ASN A 581 -34.63 34.02 7.52
C ASN A 581 -35.28 34.63 6.24
N GLU A 582 -34.77 34.35 5.04
CA GLU A 582 -35.48 34.71 3.78
C GLU A 582 -36.36 33.56 3.25
N GLU A 583 -37.63 33.85 2.95
CA GLU A 583 -38.49 32.94 2.16
C GLU A 583 -38.03 32.91 0.70
N ILE A 584 -37.95 31.71 0.10
CA ILE A 584 -37.52 31.53 -1.30
C ILE A 584 -38.62 32.04 -2.24
N GLY A 585 -38.48 33.29 -2.67
CA GLY A 585 -39.30 33.94 -3.68
C GLY A 585 -38.76 33.75 -5.11
N PRO A 586 -39.53 34.15 -6.14
CA PRO A 586 -39.13 33.99 -7.54
C PRO A 586 -37.88 34.79 -7.92
N ASP A 587 -37.45 35.77 -7.11
CA ASP A 587 -36.29 36.65 -7.35
C ASP A 587 -35.17 36.48 -6.30
N THR A 588 -35.29 35.52 -5.38
CA THR A 588 -34.28 35.30 -4.32
C THR A 588 -32.94 34.88 -4.91
N MET A 589 -31.87 35.59 -4.54
CA MET A 589 -30.49 35.32 -4.96
C MET A 589 -29.71 34.76 -3.77
N ALA A 590 -28.84 33.79 -4.02
CA ALA A 590 -27.90 33.30 -3.01
C ALA A 590 -26.67 34.22 -2.94
N ALA A 591 -25.82 34.00 -1.93
CA ALA A 591 -24.51 34.65 -1.89
C ALA A 591 -23.73 34.36 -3.18
N PRO A 592 -23.13 35.38 -3.83
CA PRO A 592 -22.33 35.17 -5.03
C PRO A 592 -21.09 34.32 -4.71
N VAL A 593 -20.65 33.54 -5.69
CA VAL A 593 -19.46 32.70 -5.56
C VAL A 593 -18.30 33.33 -6.31
N HIS A 594 -17.17 33.45 -5.64
CA HIS A 594 -16.00 34.15 -6.14
C HIS A 594 -14.88 33.15 -6.47
N PHE A 595 -14.32 33.29 -7.67
CA PHE A 595 -13.14 32.57 -8.13
C PHE A 595 -12.07 33.58 -8.50
N ARG A 596 -10.83 33.38 -8.06
CA ARG A 596 -9.75 34.32 -8.31
C ARG A 596 -8.49 33.60 -8.72
N ILE A 597 -7.84 34.12 -9.76
CA ILE A 597 -6.46 33.73 -10.06
C ILE A 597 -5.53 34.39 -9.02
N LYS A 598 -5.11 33.61 -8.03
CA LYS A 598 -4.16 34.03 -7.00
C LYS A 598 -2.78 34.26 -7.60
N SER A 599 -2.34 33.35 -8.45
CA SER A 599 -1.13 33.48 -9.24
C SER A 599 -1.15 32.56 -10.46
N ILE A 600 -0.46 32.97 -11.52
CA ILE A 600 -0.05 32.10 -12.62
C ILE A 600 1.44 32.25 -12.77
N THR A 601 2.15 31.15 -12.78
CA THR A 601 3.59 31.11 -13.09
C THR A 601 3.75 30.30 -14.37
N ALA A 602 4.05 30.98 -15.47
CA ALA A 602 4.36 30.32 -16.73
C ALA A 602 5.88 30.24 -16.91
N VAL A 603 6.38 29.13 -17.43
CA VAL A 603 7.83 28.86 -17.54
C VAL A 603 8.23 28.59 -18.99
N ASP A 604 9.47 28.95 -19.34
CA ASP A 604 10.08 28.59 -20.63
C ASP A 604 10.54 27.12 -20.67
N ALA A 605 11.22 26.73 -21.76
CA ALA A 605 11.80 25.39 -21.89
C ALA A 605 12.86 25.03 -20.83
N ALA A 606 13.46 26.01 -20.18
CA ALA A 606 14.44 25.82 -19.11
C ALA A 606 13.79 25.75 -17.71
N GLY A 607 12.46 25.94 -17.62
CA GLY A 607 11.74 26.03 -16.36
C GLY A 607 11.86 27.39 -15.69
N ALA A 608 12.42 28.40 -16.38
CA ALA A 608 12.53 29.75 -15.86
C ALA A 608 11.19 30.49 -15.99
N PRO A 609 10.70 31.19 -14.96
CA PRO A 609 9.47 31.96 -15.05
C PRO A 609 9.57 33.05 -16.13
N VAL A 610 8.66 33.01 -17.12
CA VAL A 610 8.54 34.03 -18.17
C VAL A 610 7.44 35.05 -17.88
N ALA A 611 6.49 34.69 -17.02
CA ALA A 611 5.48 35.60 -16.51
C ALA A 611 4.94 35.13 -15.16
N THR A 612 4.72 36.09 -14.26
CA THR A 612 3.88 35.89 -13.07
C THR A 612 2.75 36.88 -13.09
N VAL A 613 1.50 36.39 -13.16
CA VAL A 613 0.32 37.24 -13.33
C VAL A 613 -0.71 36.94 -12.25
N LYS A 614 -1.34 37.99 -11.74
CA LYS A 614 -2.55 37.90 -10.92
C LYS A 614 -3.73 38.29 -11.78
N GLY A 615 -4.77 37.48 -11.78
CA GLY A 615 -5.96 37.74 -12.57
C GLY A 615 -7.02 38.50 -11.80
N PRO A 616 -7.98 39.11 -12.51
CA PRO A 616 -9.18 39.66 -11.89
C PRO A 616 -10.02 38.53 -11.24
N GLU A 617 -10.86 38.92 -10.29
CA GLU A 617 -11.86 38.03 -9.70
C GLU A 617 -13.00 37.78 -10.71
N LEU A 618 -13.47 36.54 -10.77
CA LEU A 618 -14.62 36.11 -11.53
C LEU A 618 -15.75 35.76 -10.55
N THR A 619 -16.89 36.43 -10.69
CA THR A 619 -18.04 36.27 -9.79
C THR A 619 -19.17 35.52 -10.49
N LEU A 620 -19.64 34.45 -9.88
CA LEU A 620 -20.82 33.69 -10.31
C LEU A 620 -22.04 34.12 -9.48
N GLN A 621 -23.09 34.54 -10.18
CA GLN A 621 -24.39 34.74 -9.55
C GLN A 621 -25.12 33.41 -9.41
N VAL A 622 -25.71 33.15 -8.25
CA VAL A 622 -26.36 31.86 -7.94
C VAL A 622 -27.78 32.10 -7.47
N LYS A 623 -28.70 31.28 -7.94
CA LYS A 623 -30.11 31.33 -7.56
C LYS A 623 -30.62 29.91 -7.27
N PRO A 624 -31.24 29.65 -6.11
CA PRO A 624 -31.87 28.37 -5.86
C PRO A 624 -33.07 28.19 -6.81
N ALA A 625 -33.28 26.97 -7.29
CA ALA A 625 -34.51 26.66 -8.00
C ALA A 625 -35.70 26.72 -7.04
N LYS A 626 -36.85 27.14 -7.56
CA LYS A 626 -38.11 27.00 -6.85
C LYS A 626 -38.50 25.52 -6.88
N ASN A 627 -38.73 24.91 -5.72
CA ASN A 627 -39.35 23.58 -5.65
C ASN A 627 -40.78 23.61 -6.22
#